data_AF-A0A4P6UNA0-F1
#
_entry.id   AF-A0A4P6UNA0-F1
#
_cell.length_a   1.000
_cell.length_b   1.000
_cell.length_c   1.000
_cell.angle_alpha   90.00
_cell.angle_beta   90.00
_cell.angle_gamma   90.00
#
_symmetry.space_group_name_H-M   'P 1'
#
loop_
_entity.id
_entity.type
_entity.pdbx_description
1 polymer ?
#
loop_
_entity_poly.entity_id
_entity_poly.type
_entity_poly.pdbx_seq_one_letter_code
_entity_poly.pdbx_strand_id
1 'polypeptide(L)'
;MTPEQKARVRIDELLAQAGWHVCDLADADIHAGPGEVKGVAIREFPLNPGHGFADYLLYVNGKACGVIEAKKEGATLTGVELQSARYAQGLPTSLPAWHRPLPFRFESTGVETHFTSGLDPQPRARGIFAFYRPELLAQWLSYLPVLKAPRKTRQALFLPAFSTCHRWLSTPASSPKSISISGVRRHCGRRY
;
A
#
# COMPACT_ATOMS: atom_id res chain seq x y z
N MET A 1 -34.02 0.68 1.87
CA MET A 1 -32.81 0.80 1.02
C MET A 1 -32.87 2.15 0.31
N THR A 2 -31.93 3.05 0.60
CA THR A 2 -31.86 4.38 -0.07
C THR A 2 -31.37 4.23 -1.52
N PRO A 3 -31.52 5.26 -2.37
CA PRO A 3 -30.92 5.27 -3.71
C PRO A 3 -29.40 5.04 -3.71
N GLU A 4 -28.69 5.61 -2.74
CA GLU A 4 -27.25 5.46 -2.55
C GLU A 4 -26.89 4.03 -2.15
N GLN A 5 -27.69 3.38 -1.28
CA GLN A 5 -27.50 1.96 -0.96
C GLN A 5 -27.71 1.06 -2.19
N LYS A 6 -28.68 1.38 -3.07
CA LYS A 6 -28.86 0.65 -4.35
C LYS A 6 -27.64 0.79 -5.26
N ALA A 7 -27.10 2.01 -5.39
CA ALA A 7 -25.87 2.26 -6.12
C ALA A 7 -24.70 1.43 -5.56
N ARG A 8 -24.54 1.35 -4.23
CA ARG A 8 -23.48 0.55 -3.58
C ARG A 8 -23.58 -0.94 -3.88
N VAL A 9 -24.77 -1.56 -3.85
CA VAL A 9 -24.92 -2.98 -4.26
C VAL A 9 -24.44 -3.20 -5.69
N ARG A 10 -24.76 -2.28 -6.61
CA ARG A 10 -24.29 -2.39 -8.00
C ARG A 10 -22.79 -2.10 -8.14
N ILE A 11 -22.24 -1.16 -7.36
CA ILE A 11 -20.80 -0.88 -7.33
C ILE A 11 -20.02 -2.09 -6.80
N ASP A 12 -20.49 -2.76 -5.75
CA ASP A 12 -19.89 -4.00 -5.22
C ASP A 12 -19.78 -5.09 -6.30
N GLU A 13 -20.87 -5.34 -7.04
CA GLU A 13 -20.88 -6.29 -8.15
C GLU A 13 -19.85 -5.94 -9.23
N LEU A 14 -19.77 -4.65 -9.62
CA LEU A 14 -18.86 -4.16 -10.64
C LEU A 14 -17.39 -4.20 -10.19
N LEU A 15 -17.12 -3.95 -8.91
CA LEU A 15 -15.79 -4.08 -8.31
C LEU A 15 -15.34 -5.54 -8.24
N ALA A 16 -16.22 -6.44 -7.81
CA ALA A 16 -15.94 -7.88 -7.81
C ALA A 16 -15.65 -8.41 -9.22
N GLN A 17 -16.41 -7.98 -10.23
CA GLN A 17 -16.17 -8.29 -11.65
C GLN A 17 -14.82 -7.72 -12.15
N ALA A 18 -14.40 -6.55 -11.66
CA ALA A 18 -13.09 -5.97 -11.93
C ALA A 18 -11.94 -6.61 -11.10
N GLY A 19 -12.21 -7.65 -10.31
CA GLY A 19 -11.19 -8.41 -9.56
C GLY A 19 -10.83 -7.84 -8.18
N TRP A 20 -11.63 -6.91 -7.64
CA TRP A 20 -11.44 -6.38 -6.29
C TRP A 20 -12.05 -7.30 -5.24
N HIS A 21 -11.36 -7.50 -4.12
CA HIS A 21 -11.98 -8.03 -2.91
C HIS A 21 -12.71 -6.88 -2.20
N VAL A 22 -14.06 -6.96 -2.10
CA VAL A 22 -14.88 -5.91 -1.47
C VAL A 22 -15.31 -6.37 -0.08
N CYS A 23 -14.92 -5.63 0.96
CA CYS A 23 -15.16 -5.99 2.36
C CYS A 23 -15.57 -4.78 3.20
N ASP A 24 -16.17 -5.05 4.36
CA ASP A 24 -16.49 -4.03 5.35
C ASP A 24 -15.29 -3.78 6.26
N LEU A 25 -15.23 -2.61 6.90
CA LEU A 25 -14.07 -2.22 7.73
C LEU A 25 -13.74 -3.22 8.86
N ALA A 26 -14.76 -3.89 9.41
CA ALA A 26 -14.59 -4.87 10.47
C ALA A 26 -13.83 -6.13 10.01
N ASP A 27 -13.96 -6.49 8.73
CA ASP A 27 -13.37 -7.68 8.10
C ASP A 27 -12.19 -7.32 7.18
N ALA A 28 -11.64 -6.11 7.33
CA ALA A 28 -10.68 -5.55 6.39
C ALA A 28 -9.26 -6.15 6.51
N ASP A 29 -8.95 -7.11 5.63
CA ASP A 29 -7.58 -7.46 5.28
C ASP A 29 -7.15 -6.78 3.97
N ILE A 30 -6.21 -5.83 4.06
CA ILE A 30 -5.64 -5.08 2.93
C ILE A 30 -4.77 -5.93 1.98
N HIS A 31 -4.62 -7.22 2.25
CA HIS A 31 -3.91 -8.21 1.44
C HIS A 31 -4.81 -9.34 0.88
N ALA A 32 -6.11 -9.38 1.20
CA ALA A 32 -7.03 -10.47 0.85
C ALA A 32 -7.39 -10.62 -0.64
N GLY A 33 -6.90 -9.73 -1.51
CA GLY A 33 -7.23 -9.75 -2.94
C GLY A 33 -6.83 -11.06 -3.67
N PRO A 34 -7.56 -11.45 -4.74
CA PRO A 34 -7.16 -12.56 -5.60
C PRO A 34 -5.90 -12.21 -6.42
N GLY A 35 -5.22 -13.22 -6.98
CA GLY A 35 -4.07 -13.02 -7.86
C GLY A 35 -2.79 -12.53 -7.16
N GLU A 36 -1.81 -12.08 -7.96
CA GLU A 36 -0.52 -11.56 -7.49
C GLU A 36 -0.66 -10.14 -6.89
N VAL A 37 -1.40 -9.26 -7.59
CA VAL A 37 -1.69 -7.90 -7.13
C VAL A 37 -2.90 -7.91 -6.21
N LYS A 38 -2.72 -7.55 -4.94
CA LYS A 38 -3.77 -7.54 -3.94
C LYS A 38 -4.62 -6.28 -4.03
N GLY A 39 -5.76 -6.35 -4.71
CA GLY A 39 -6.77 -5.30 -4.76
C GLY A 39 -7.87 -5.48 -3.72
N VAL A 40 -8.07 -4.49 -2.86
CA VAL A 40 -9.08 -4.50 -1.79
C VAL A 40 -9.86 -3.18 -1.78
N ALA A 41 -11.18 -3.24 -1.69
CA ALA A 41 -12.08 -2.10 -1.59
C ALA A 41 -12.85 -2.17 -0.27
N ILE A 42 -12.51 -1.30 0.69
CA ILE A 42 -13.12 -1.27 2.03
C ILE A 42 -14.29 -0.30 2.02
N ARG A 43 -15.49 -0.77 2.37
CA ARG A 43 -16.72 0.06 2.46
C ARG A 43 -16.71 1.01 3.66
N GLU A 44 -17.41 2.13 3.50
CA GLU A 44 -17.78 3.09 4.57
C GLU A 44 -16.61 3.48 5.48
N PHE A 45 -15.45 3.81 4.88
CA PHE A 45 -14.21 4.05 5.60
C PHE A 45 -14.23 5.40 6.35
N PRO A 46 -14.03 5.44 7.68
CA PRO A 46 -14.03 6.67 8.46
C PRO A 46 -12.78 7.52 8.19
N LEU A 47 -13.00 8.81 7.98
CA LEU A 47 -11.94 9.81 7.90
C LEU A 47 -11.69 10.44 9.29
N ASN A 48 -10.61 11.21 9.39
CA ASN A 48 -10.28 12.03 10.55
C ASN A 48 -11.50 12.89 10.99
N PRO A 49 -11.65 13.19 12.29
CA PRO A 49 -12.79 13.95 12.81
C PRO A 49 -13.07 15.22 12.01
N GLY A 50 -14.34 15.45 11.65
CA GLY A 50 -14.78 16.56 10.80
C GLY A 50 -14.79 16.28 9.29
N HIS A 51 -14.17 15.20 8.80
CA HIS A 51 -14.12 14.88 7.37
C HIS A 51 -15.18 13.84 6.91
N GLY A 52 -15.84 13.13 7.83
CA GLY A 52 -16.91 12.16 7.53
C GLY A 52 -16.38 10.80 7.05
N PHE A 53 -17.01 10.21 6.04
CA PHE A 53 -16.68 8.87 5.52
C PHE A 53 -16.40 8.88 4.01
N ALA A 54 -15.55 7.96 3.54
CA ALA A 54 -15.49 7.53 2.15
C ALA A 54 -16.49 6.40 1.90
N ASP A 55 -17.18 6.36 0.75
CA ASP A 55 -18.01 5.20 0.42
C ASP A 55 -17.16 3.95 0.23
N TYR A 56 -16.01 4.09 -0.46
CA TYR A 56 -14.99 3.04 -0.52
C TYR A 56 -13.57 3.64 -0.45
N LEU A 57 -12.68 2.97 0.29
CA LEU A 57 -11.23 3.20 0.25
C LEU A 57 -10.54 2.05 -0.50
N LEU A 58 -9.76 2.37 -1.52
CA LEU A 58 -9.10 1.40 -2.39
C LEU A 58 -7.64 1.18 -2.02
N TYR A 59 -7.28 -0.09 -1.79
CA TYR A 59 -5.94 -0.58 -1.54
C TYR A 59 -5.43 -1.43 -2.70
N VAL A 60 -4.16 -1.22 -3.03
CA VAL A 60 -3.39 -2.06 -3.97
C VAL A 60 -2.10 -2.44 -3.26
N ASN A 61 -1.83 -3.75 -3.13
CA ASN A 61 -0.65 -4.31 -2.48
C ASN A 61 -0.42 -3.76 -1.06
N GLY A 62 -1.47 -3.73 -0.23
CA GLY A 62 -1.40 -3.27 1.16
C GLY A 62 -1.19 -1.76 1.34
N LYS A 63 -1.38 -0.95 0.30
CA LYS A 63 -1.32 0.52 0.38
C LYS A 63 -2.52 1.17 -0.32
N ALA A 64 -3.12 2.16 0.32
CA ALA A 64 -4.18 2.95 -0.28
C ALA A 64 -3.70 3.69 -1.54
N CYS A 65 -4.53 3.69 -2.58
CA CYS A 65 -4.27 4.34 -3.87
C CYS A 65 -5.42 5.22 -4.35
N GLY A 66 -6.63 5.07 -3.80
CA GLY A 66 -7.77 5.85 -4.26
C GLY A 66 -9.03 5.71 -3.42
N VAL A 67 -10.08 6.42 -3.84
CA VAL A 67 -11.41 6.39 -3.22
C VAL A 67 -12.49 6.26 -4.29
N ILE A 68 -13.64 5.72 -3.89
CA ILE A 68 -14.88 5.76 -4.68
C ILE A 68 -15.91 6.55 -3.88
N GLU A 69 -16.59 7.46 -4.56
CA GLU A 69 -17.78 8.15 -4.07
C GLU A 69 -19.01 7.55 -4.74
N ALA A 70 -19.93 7.00 -3.94
CA ALA A 70 -21.21 6.51 -4.41
C ALA A 70 -22.18 7.70 -4.52
N LYS A 71 -22.91 7.80 -5.62
CA LYS A 71 -23.96 8.80 -5.86
C LYS A 71 -25.27 8.08 -6.15
N LYS A 72 -26.39 8.71 -5.85
CA LYS A 72 -27.70 8.24 -6.33
C LYS A 72 -27.75 8.31 -7.86
N GLU A 73 -28.51 7.39 -8.45
CA GLU A 73 -28.81 7.40 -9.88
C GLU A 73 -29.43 8.75 -10.32
N GLY A 74 -29.04 9.24 -11.50
CA GLY A 74 -29.46 10.54 -12.02
C GLY A 74 -28.82 11.77 -11.33
N ALA A 75 -27.90 11.60 -10.39
CA ALA A 75 -27.11 12.71 -9.87
C ALA A 75 -25.97 13.10 -10.83
N THR A 76 -25.79 14.40 -11.06
CA THR A 76 -24.70 14.89 -11.92
C THR A 76 -23.33 14.55 -11.33
N LEU A 77 -22.53 13.78 -12.07
CA LEU A 77 -21.15 13.42 -11.72
C LEU A 77 -20.16 14.57 -11.99
N THR A 78 -20.49 15.78 -11.53
CA THR A 78 -19.68 17.00 -11.66
C THR A 78 -19.58 17.71 -10.30
N GLY A 79 -18.41 17.63 -9.67
CA GLY A 79 -18.12 18.24 -8.36
C GLY A 79 -16.63 18.46 -8.11
N VAL A 80 -15.89 18.78 -9.17
CA VAL A 80 -14.42 18.78 -9.17
C VAL A 80 -13.87 20.05 -8.56
N GLU A 81 -13.66 20.05 -7.23
CA GLU A 81 -12.53 20.71 -6.54
C GLU A 81 -12.58 20.47 -5.02
N LEU A 82 -13.74 20.70 -4.41
CA LEU A 82 -13.90 20.73 -2.93
C LEU A 82 -13.50 19.40 -2.25
N GLN A 83 -13.68 18.27 -2.93
CA GLN A 83 -13.37 16.96 -2.37
C GLN A 83 -11.88 16.59 -2.33
N SER A 84 -10.99 17.28 -3.05
CA SER A 84 -9.57 16.96 -3.02
C SER A 84 -8.93 17.34 -1.68
N ALA A 85 -9.32 18.49 -1.11
CA ALA A 85 -8.96 18.88 0.24
C ALA A 85 -9.51 17.91 1.31
N ARG A 86 -10.78 17.48 1.16
CA ARG A 86 -11.45 16.55 2.08
C ARG A 86 -10.63 15.28 2.32
N TYR A 87 -10.10 14.66 1.25
CA TYR A 87 -9.31 13.43 1.34
C TYR A 87 -7.82 13.67 1.64
N ALA A 88 -7.23 14.78 1.18
CA ALA A 88 -5.86 15.13 1.51
C ALA A 88 -5.64 15.31 3.02
N GLN A 89 -6.63 15.86 3.73
CA GLN A 89 -6.59 16.10 5.18
C GLN A 89 -7.34 15.03 5.99
N GLY A 90 -8.37 14.40 5.41
CA GLY A 90 -9.22 13.44 6.10
C GLY A 90 -8.63 12.04 6.26
N LEU A 91 -7.60 11.65 5.51
CA LEU A 91 -7.01 10.31 5.66
C LEU A 91 -6.04 10.26 6.85
N PRO A 92 -6.10 9.23 7.72
CA PRO A 92 -5.12 9.04 8.79
C PRO A 92 -3.69 9.02 8.25
N THR A 93 -2.76 9.72 8.91
CA THR A 93 -1.35 9.82 8.47
C THR A 93 -0.58 8.52 8.66
N SER A 94 -0.98 7.70 9.64
CA SER A 94 -0.44 6.36 9.91
C SER A 94 -0.78 5.32 8.83
N LEU A 95 -1.78 5.58 8.00
CA LEU A 95 -2.29 4.64 7.02
C LEU A 95 -1.27 4.40 5.88
N PRO A 96 -0.96 3.15 5.48
CA PRO A 96 -0.08 2.88 4.35
C PRO A 96 -0.69 3.37 3.04
N ALA A 97 -0.01 4.28 2.32
CA ALA A 97 -0.48 4.82 1.05
C ALA A 97 0.64 4.83 -0.01
N TRP A 98 0.26 4.71 -1.28
CA TRP A 98 1.21 4.82 -2.40
C TRP A 98 1.69 6.26 -2.62
N HIS A 99 0.76 7.22 -2.48
CA HIS A 99 0.99 8.64 -2.68
C HIS A 99 0.00 9.44 -1.81
N ARG A 100 0.34 10.67 -1.46
CA ARG A 100 -0.55 11.61 -0.76
C ARG A 100 -0.52 12.97 -1.48
N PRO A 101 -1.68 13.54 -1.89
CA PRO A 101 -3.04 12.97 -1.82
C PRO A 101 -3.18 11.67 -2.62
N LEU A 102 -4.22 10.87 -2.33
CA LEU A 102 -4.47 9.63 -3.07
C LEU A 102 -4.75 9.96 -4.55
N PRO A 103 -4.06 9.29 -5.50
CA PRO A 103 -4.11 9.69 -6.91
C PRO A 103 -5.38 9.29 -7.63
N PHE A 104 -6.10 8.25 -7.21
CA PHE A 104 -7.25 7.75 -7.97
C PHE A 104 -8.57 8.11 -7.30
N ARG A 105 -9.48 8.72 -8.08
CA ARG A 105 -10.85 9.00 -7.67
C ARG A 105 -11.81 8.39 -8.67
N PHE A 106 -12.80 7.67 -8.16
CA PHE A 106 -13.99 7.28 -8.91
C PHE A 106 -15.22 7.95 -8.31
N GLU A 107 -16.18 8.31 -9.15
CA GLU A 107 -17.51 8.76 -8.77
C GLU A 107 -18.50 7.90 -9.55
N SER A 108 -19.41 7.19 -8.88
CA SER A 108 -20.25 6.19 -9.54
C SER A 108 -21.69 6.21 -9.04
N THR A 109 -22.64 6.07 -9.97
CA THR A 109 -24.06 5.81 -9.67
C THR A 109 -24.40 4.32 -9.67
N GLY A 110 -23.43 3.45 -9.96
CA GLY A 110 -23.65 2.04 -10.32
C GLY A 110 -24.10 1.81 -11.77
N VAL A 111 -24.55 2.87 -12.47
CA VAL A 111 -24.88 2.86 -13.91
C VAL A 111 -23.79 3.58 -14.70
N GLU A 112 -23.43 4.78 -14.25
CA GLU A 112 -22.37 5.61 -14.82
C GLU A 112 -21.20 5.68 -13.84
N THR A 113 -19.97 5.73 -14.37
CA THR A 113 -18.77 5.90 -13.55
C THR A 113 -17.83 6.91 -14.20
N HIS A 114 -17.45 7.93 -13.43
CA HIS A 114 -16.37 8.86 -13.77
C HIS A 114 -15.10 8.46 -13.02
N PHE A 115 -13.95 8.62 -13.68
CA PHE A 115 -12.63 8.48 -13.09
C PHE A 115 -11.81 9.75 -13.28
N THR A 116 -11.05 10.12 -12.25
CA THR A 116 -10.02 11.16 -12.31
C THR A 116 -8.71 10.62 -11.77
N SER A 117 -7.61 10.84 -12.50
CA SER A 117 -6.25 10.56 -12.06
C SER A 117 -5.54 11.86 -11.67
N GLY A 118 -5.14 11.96 -10.41
CA GLY A 118 -4.24 12.97 -9.88
C GLY A 118 -2.77 12.77 -10.28
N LEU A 119 -2.45 11.75 -11.07
CA LEU A 119 -1.15 11.60 -11.74
C LEU A 119 -1.11 12.33 -13.08
N ASP A 120 -2.26 12.75 -13.61
CA ASP A 120 -2.36 13.44 -14.88
C ASP A 120 -1.88 14.90 -14.70
N PRO A 121 -1.14 15.50 -15.65
CA PRO A 121 -0.66 16.89 -15.53
C PRO A 121 -1.79 17.93 -15.39
N GLN A 122 -2.99 17.60 -15.87
CA GLN A 122 -4.23 18.31 -15.62
C GLN A 122 -5.31 17.28 -15.31
N PRO A 123 -5.57 16.96 -14.03
CA PRO A 123 -6.57 15.97 -13.65
C PRO A 123 -7.97 16.39 -14.13
N ARG A 124 -8.63 15.51 -14.90
CA ARG A 124 -10.00 15.72 -15.39
C ARG A 124 -10.82 14.46 -15.23
N ALA A 125 -12.10 14.63 -14.88
CA ALA A 125 -13.05 13.54 -14.86
C ALA A 125 -13.32 13.05 -16.28
N ARG A 126 -13.28 11.72 -16.47
CA ARG A 126 -13.61 11.04 -17.73
C ARG A 126 -14.56 9.87 -17.45
N GLY A 127 -15.57 9.70 -18.30
CA GLY A 127 -16.46 8.54 -18.25
C GLY A 127 -15.73 7.25 -18.57
N ILE A 128 -16.00 6.20 -17.81
CA ILE A 128 -15.48 4.84 -18.02
C ILE A 128 -16.61 3.82 -17.89
N PHE A 129 -16.54 2.76 -18.71
CA PHE A 129 -17.59 1.73 -18.78
C PHE A 129 -17.48 0.65 -17.70
N ALA A 130 -16.32 0.52 -17.05
CA ALA A 130 -16.07 -0.44 -15.97
C ALA A 130 -14.93 0.07 -15.07
N PHE A 131 -14.92 -0.34 -13.80
CA PHE A 131 -13.80 -0.06 -12.90
C PHE A 131 -12.50 -0.67 -13.43
N TYR A 132 -11.39 0.05 -13.27
CA TYR A 132 -10.08 -0.50 -13.58
C TYR A 132 -9.74 -1.64 -12.61
N ARG A 133 -9.11 -2.69 -13.14
CA ARG A 133 -8.61 -3.79 -12.32
C ARG A 133 -7.44 -3.33 -11.44
N PRO A 134 -7.19 -4.00 -10.29
CA PRO A 134 -6.07 -3.67 -9.41
C PRO A 134 -4.69 -3.66 -10.10
N GLU A 135 -4.47 -4.55 -11.07
CA GLU A 135 -3.18 -4.68 -11.77
C GLU A 135 -2.83 -3.42 -12.59
N LEU A 136 -3.82 -2.80 -13.25
CA LEU A 136 -3.61 -1.59 -14.03
C LEU A 136 -3.27 -0.40 -13.14
N LEU A 137 -3.94 -0.29 -11.99
CA LEU A 137 -3.62 0.75 -11.01
C LEU A 137 -2.22 0.52 -10.40
N ALA A 138 -1.87 -0.72 -10.07
CA ALA A 138 -0.52 -1.08 -9.63
C ALA A 138 0.56 -0.69 -10.66
N GLN A 139 0.31 -0.95 -11.94
CA GLN A 139 1.20 -0.55 -13.03
C GLN A 139 1.38 0.98 -13.07
N TRP A 140 0.31 1.77 -13.03
CA TRP A 140 0.43 3.23 -13.02
C TRP A 140 1.17 3.77 -11.78
N LEU A 141 0.94 3.17 -10.62
CA LEU A 141 1.65 3.53 -9.38
C LEU A 141 3.14 3.13 -9.42
N SER A 142 3.53 2.13 -10.21
CA SER A 142 4.93 1.74 -10.36
C SER A 142 5.78 2.79 -11.10
N TYR A 143 5.16 3.68 -11.87
CA TYR A 143 5.82 4.80 -12.55
C TYR A 143 6.01 6.03 -11.65
N LEU A 144 5.44 6.04 -10.44
CA LEU A 144 5.72 7.08 -9.47
C LEU A 144 7.22 7.11 -9.14
N PRO A 145 7.85 8.29 -9.07
CA PRO A 145 9.24 8.37 -8.64
C PRO A 145 9.33 7.81 -7.23
N VAL A 146 10.09 6.72 -7.07
CA VAL A 146 10.41 6.18 -5.75
C VAL A 146 11.06 7.30 -4.97
N LEU A 147 10.36 7.78 -3.93
CA LEU A 147 10.92 8.68 -2.93
C LEU A 147 12.07 7.92 -2.24
N LYS A 148 13.27 8.05 -2.80
CA LYS A 148 14.48 7.49 -2.23
C LYS A 148 14.63 8.12 -0.85
N ALA A 149 14.40 7.31 0.18
CA ALA A 149 14.79 7.68 1.53
C ALA A 149 16.23 8.21 1.47
N PRO A 150 16.53 9.36 2.11
CA PRO A 150 17.86 9.94 2.03
C PRO A 150 18.85 8.85 2.42
N ARG A 151 19.78 8.52 1.51
CA ARG A 151 20.88 7.63 1.85
C ARG A 151 21.51 8.24 3.09
N LYS A 152 21.52 7.51 4.20
CA LYS A 152 22.39 7.88 5.32
C LYS A 152 23.80 7.84 4.73
N THR A 153 24.33 9.02 4.41
CA THR A 153 25.72 9.16 4.01
C THR A 153 26.50 8.53 5.13
N ARG A 154 27.13 7.38 4.88
CA ARG A 154 28.11 6.86 5.83
C ARG A 154 29.15 7.97 5.91
N GLN A 155 29.16 8.70 7.03
CA GLN A 155 30.34 9.48 7.38
C GLN A 155 31.50 8.52 7.22
N ALA A 156 32.43 8.86 6.32
CA ALA A 156 33.67 8.16 6.25
C ALA A 156 34.31 8.37 7.63
N LEU A 157 34.29 7.33 8.47
CA LEU A 157 35.26 7.28 9.55
C LEU A 157 36.61 7.34 8.85
N PHE A 158 37.29 8.47 9.01
CA PHE A 158 38.70 8.56 8.72
C PHE A 158 39.39 7.55 9.63
N LEU A 159 39.68 6.36 9.09
CA LEU A 159 40.74 5.56 9.68
C LEU A 159 42.04 6.34 9.46
N PRO A 160 42.81 6.67 10.51
CA PRO A 160 44.13 7.23 10.33
C PRO A 160 45.00 6.21 9.58
N ALA A 161 45.92 6.73 8.77
CA ALA A 161 46.69 5.94 7.83
C ALA A 161 47.54 4.85 8.50
N PHE A 162 47.78 3.76 7.77
CA PHE A 162 48.71 2.71 8.14
C PHE A 162 50.10 3.28 8.44
N SER A 163 50.63 2.99 9.62
CA SER A 163 52.05 3.21 9.92
C SER A 163 52.91 2.09 9.31
N THR A 164 54.14 2.46 8.94
CA THR A 164 54.99 1.73 8.00
C THR A 164 55.50 0.39 8.54
N CYS A 165 55.53 -0.62 7.67
CA CYS A 165 56.06 -1.95 7.98
C CYS A 165 57.60 -1.98 7.98
N HIS A 166 58.24 -2.30 9.12
CA HIS A 166 59.65 -2.68 9.18
C HIS A 166 59.87 -4.05 9.86
N ARG A 167 59.91 -5.08 9.01
CA ARG A 167 60.70 -6.32 9.04
C ARG A 167 61.40 -6.76 10.36
N TRP A 168 60.83 -7.81 10.96
CA TRP A 168 61.45 -9.08 11.42
C TRP A 168 62.82 -9.13 12.12
N LEU A 169 62.83 -9.66 13.36
CA LEU A 169 63.74 -10.64 14.00
C LEU A 169 63.22 -10.94 15.45
N SER A 170 63.36 -12.11 16.11
CA SER A 170 63.38 -13.51 15.61
C SER A 170 63.26 -14.57 16.74
N THR A 171 62.38 -15.57 16.58
CA THR A 171 62.45 -16.93 17.22
C THR A 171 62.19 -17.02 18.77
N PRO A 172 62.18 -18.21 19.44
CA PRO A 172 60.90 -18.85 19.81
C PRO A 172 60.79 -19.50 21.23
N ALA A 173 59.56 -19.76 21.70
CA ALA A 173 59.13 -20.75 22.73
C ALA A 173 57.68 -20.39 23.18
N SER A 174 56.79 -21.27 23.64
CA SER A 174 56.76 -22.74 23.73
C SER A 174 55.28 -23.21 23.81
N SER A 175 55.01 -24.45 23.41
CA SER A 175 53.72 -25.15 23.61
C SER A 175 53.78 -25.99 24.92
N PRO A 176 52.76 -26.79 25.31
CA PRO A 176 51.36 -26.86 24.88
C PRO A 176 50.36 -26.88 26.05
N LYS A 177 49.04 -26.97 25.77
CA LYS A 177 48.14 -27.98 26.37
C LYS A 177 46.79 -28.05 25.66
N SER A 178 46.36 -29.29 25.39
CA SER A 178 45.07 -29.70 24.84
C SER A 178 44.03 -29.93 25.96
N ILE A 179 42.81 -30.39 25.58
CA ILE A 179 41.64 -30.85 26.38
C ILE A 179 40.44 -29.88 26.21
N SER A 180 39.23 -30.30 25.83
CA SER A 180 38.76 -31.64 25.38
C SER A 180 37.41 -31.55 24.65
N ILE A 181 37.12 -32.56 23.80
CA ILE A 181 35.80 -32.81 23.23
C ILE A 181 35.04 -33.82 24.12
N SER A 182 33.80 -33.52 24.47
CA SER A 182 32.77 -34.46 24.94
C SER A 182 31.42 -33.91 24.42
N GLY A 183 30.60 -34.67 23.68
CA GLY A 183 29.62 -35.61 24.24
C GLY A 183 28.30 -34.88 24.55
N VAL A 184 27.08 -35.36 24.26
CA VAL A 184 26.62 -36.74 24.02
C VAL A 184 25.38 -36.77 23.10
N ARG A 185 25.19 -37.95 22.50
CA ARG A 185 24.09 -38.47 21.66
C ARG A 185 22.65 -38.20 22.13
N ARG A 186 21.77 -38.08 21.12
CA ARG A 186 20.44 -38.74 20.94
C ARG A 186 19.46 -38.77 22.14
N HIS A 187 18.24 -38.26 21.90
CA HIS A 187 17.09 -39.18 21.84
C HIS A 187 16.03 -38.76 20.82
N CYS A 188 15.46 -39.76 20.14
CA CYS A 188 14.29 -39.62 19.29
C CYS A 188 13.06 -40.07 20.11
N GLY A 189 12.08 -39.19 20.27
CA GLY A 189 10.82 -39.48 20.99
C GLY A 189 9.64 -39.43 20.02
N ARG A 190 9.29 -40.59 19.46
CA ARG A 190 8.06 -40.83 18.69
C ARG A 190 7.05 -41.52 19.61
N ARG A 191 5.74 -41.40 19.29
CA ARG A 191 4.52 -41.92 19.97
C ARG A 191 3.73 -40.80 20.66
N TYR A 192 2.40 -40.70 20.51
CA TYR A 192 1.45 -41.39 19.60
C TYR A 192 0.53 -40.33 18.98
#